data_AF-Q20AI1-F1
#
_entry.id   AF-Q20AI1-F1
#
_cell.length_a   1.000
_cell.length_b   1.000
_cell.length_c   1.000
_cell.angle_alpha   90.00
_cell.angle_beta   90.00
_cell.angle_gamma   90.00
#
_symmetry.space_group_name_H-M   'P 1'
#
loop_
_entity.id
_entity.type
_entity.pdbx_description
1 polymer ?
#
loop_
_entity_poly.entity_id
_entity_poly.type
_entity_poly.pdbx_seq_one_letter_code
_entity_poly.pdbx_strand_id
1 'polypeptide(L)'
;QKADIIMNYHIGETALSLQKTTLIPGGSESLVYTTLSGGIGILVPFTSHEDHDFFQHLEMHMRSEFPPLCGRDHLSFRSYYFPVKNVIDGDLCEQFNSMDPHKQKSVAEELDRTPPEVSKKLEDIRTRYAF
;
A
#
# COMPACT_ATOMS: atom_id res chain seq x y z
N GLN A 1 22.42 13.72 -20.80
CA GLN A 1 22.33 12.93 -19.54
C GLN A 1 20.97 12.26 -19.52
N LYS A 2 20.88 10.94 -19.26
CA LYS A 2 19.62 10.19 -19.13
C LYS A 2 19.37 9.94 -17.65
N ALA A 3 18.17 10.22 -17.17
CA ALA A 3 17.76 9.92 -15.80
C ALA A 3 16.90 8.66 -15.80
N ASP A 4 17.14 7.76 -14.84
CA ASP A 4 16.37 6.53 -14.68
C ASP A 4 15.14 6.78 -13.80
N ILE A 5 14.01 6.20 -14.19
CA ILE A 5 12.77 6.24 -13.40
C ILE A 5 12.78 5.05 -12.45
N ILE A 6 12.90 5.31 -11.15
CA ILE A 6 13.01 4.25 -10.11
C ILE A 6 11.67 3.90 -9.44
N MET A 7 10.63 4.72 -9.61
CA MET A 7 9.31 4.53 -9.03
C MET A 7 8.24 5.06 -10.00
N ASN A 8 7.15 4.32 -10.17
CA ASN A 8 5.95 4.74 -10.89
C ASN A 8 4.72 4.19 -10.18
N TYR A 9 3.71 5.03 -9.98
CA TYR A 9 2.45 4.64 -9.36
C TYR A 9 1.32 5.59 -9.74
N HIS A 10 0.17 5.05 -10.15
CA HIS A 10 -1.03 5.85 -10.38
C HIS A 10 -1.88 5.95 -9.11
N ILE A 11 -1.93 7.16 -8.54
CA ILE A 11 -2.72 7.47 -7.33
C ILE A 11 -4.23 7.34 -7.59
N GLY A 12 -4.69 7.67 -8.81
CA GLY A 12 -6.12 7.78 -9.14
C GLY A 12 -6.66 9.21 -9.04
N GLU A 13 -5.90 10.11 -8.42
CA GLU A 13 -6.21 11.53 -8.27
C GLU A 13 -4.98 12.38 -8.63
N THR A 14 -5.22 13.61 -9.10
CA THR A 14 -4.13 14.53 -9.46
C THR A 14 -3.43 15.04 -8.21
N ALA A 15 -2.19 14.62 -7.96
CA ALA A 15 -1.37 15.18 -6.90
C ALA A 15 -0.95 16.63 -7.24
N LEU A 16 -1.08 17.53 -6.28
CA LEU A 16 -0.72 18.96 -6.41
C LEU A 16 0.46 19.37 -5.53
N SER A 17 0.74 18.62 -4.47
CA SER A 17 1.90 18.87 -3.61
C SER A 17 2.51 17.56 -3.12
N LEU A 18 3.82 17.58 -2.91
CA LEU A 18 4.62 16.49 -2.37
C LEU A 18 5.58 17.10 -1.34
N GLN A 19 5.60 16.55 -0.13
CA GLN A 19 6.45 17.04 0.95
C GLN A 19 7.00 15.84 1.74
N LYS A 20 8.34 15.74 1.79
CA LYS A 20 8.99 14.82 2.72
C LYS A 20 8.97 15.45 4.12
N THR A 21 8.32 14.79 5.07
CA THR A 21 8.19 15.30 6.45
C THR A 21 7.94 14.15 7.42
N THR A 22 8.05 14.44 8.71
CA THR A 22 7.60 13.55 9.80
C THR A 22 6.24 14.04 10.29
N LEU A 23 5.25 13.13 10.39
CA LEU A 23 3.88 13.48 10.79
C LEU A 23 3.66 13.51 12.30
N ILE A 24 4.39 12.66 13.05
CA ILE A 24 4.26 12.53 14.51
C ILE A 24 5.63 12.72 15.19
N PRO A 25 5.71 13.35 16.38
CA PRO A 25 6.95 13.43 17.13
C PRO A 25 7.55 12.05 17.40
N GLY A 26 8.81 11.84 17.00
CA GLY A 26 9.48 10.53 17.12
C GLY A 26 9.18 9.53 16.00
N GLY A 27 8.28 9.87 15.06
CA GLY A 27 7.98 9.05 13.89
C GLY A 27 9.09 9.07 12.82
N SER A 28 8.94 8.22 11.81
CA SER A 28 9.83 8.17 10.66
C SER A 28 9.39 9.15 9.55
N GLU A 29 10.31 9.60 8.70
CA GLU A 29 9.98 10.44 7.54
C GLU A 29 9.11 9.65 6.53
N SER A 30 8.10 10.31 5.98
CA SER A 30 7.30 9.82 4.85
C SER A 30 7.21 10.90 3.77
N LEU A 31 6.81 10.51 2.56
CA LEU A 31 6.50 11.46 1.49
C LEU A 31 4.99 11.68 1.46
N VAL A 32 4.56 12.78 2.05
CA VAL A 32 3.16 13.20 2.12
C VAL A 32 2.78 13.86 0.80
N TYR A 33 1.59 13.57 0.29
CA TYR A 33 1.02 14.24 -0.88
C TYR A 33 -0.40 14.72 -0.63
N THR A 34 -0.77 15.81 -1.32
CA THR A 34 -2.17 16.27 -1.38
C THR A 34 -2.67 16.20 -2.81
N THR A 35 -3.96 15.93 -2.98
CA THR A 35 -4.60 15.79 -4.28
C THR A 35 -5.58 16.92 -4.56
N LEU A 36 -5.86 17.17 -5.83
CA LEU A 36 -6.87 18.15 -6.28
C LEU A 36 -8.26 17.82 -5.73
N SER A 37 -8.57 16.55 -5.49
CA SER A 37 -9.85 16.08 -4.95
C SER A 37 -9.97 16.25 -3.42
N GLY A 38 -8.98 16.85 -2.76
CA GLY A 38 -8.98 17.07 -1.31
C GLY A 38 -8.47 15.88 -0.49
N GLY A 39 -7.89 14.87 -1.14
CA GLY A 39 -7.25 13.73 -0.48
C GLY A 39 -5.86 14.08 0.04
N ILE A 40 -5.47 13.42 1.15
CA ILE A 40 -4.11 13.44 1.69
C ILE A 40 -3.66 11.99 1.78
N GLY A 41 -2.51 11.67 1.18
CA GLY A 41 -1.92 10.34 1.26
C GLY A 41 -0.43 10.40 1.58
N ILE A 42 0.14 9.24 1.83
CA ILE A 42 1.56 9.10 2.19
C ILE A 42 2.19 7.95 1.40
N LEU A 43 3.45 8.15 0.98
CA LEU A 43 4.32 7.08 0.53
C LEU A 43 5.35 6.79 1.62
N VAL A 44 5.41 5.53 2.02
CA VAL A 44 6.23 5.06 3.14
C VAL A 44 7.33 4.14 2.61
N PRO A 45 8.61 4.36 2.99
CA PRO A 45 9.68 3.46 2.62
C PRO A 45 9.70 2.22 3.51
N PHE A 46 9.85 1.04 2.91
CA PHE A 46 10.14 -0.18 3.66
C PHE A 46 11.54 -0.14 4.27
N THR A 47 11.69 -0.72 5.46
CA THR A 47 12.98 -0.80 6.15
C THR A 47 13.69 -2.14 6.04
N SER A 48 13.01 -3.17 5.53
CA SER A 48 13.57 -4.48 5.27
C SER A 48 12.99 -5.07 3.99
N HIS A 49 13.75 -5.95 3.34
CA HIS A 49 13.24 -6.75 2.22
C HIS A 49 12.13 -7.71 2.67
N GLU A 50 12.22 -8.22 3.90
CA GLU A 50 11.20 -9.09 4.48
C GLU A 50 9.83 -8.40 4.57
N ASP A 51 9.79 -7.13 4.98
CA ASP A 51 8.55 -6.34 5.00
C ASP A 51 8.03 -6.11 3.58
N HIS A 52 8.91 -5.71 2.66
CA HIS A 52 8.54 -5.52 1.25
C HIS A 52 7.90 -6.79 0.68
N ASP A 53 8.54 -7.94 0.86
CA ASP A 53 8.07 -9.21 0.33
C ASP A 53 6.75 -9.60 0.98
N PHE A 54 6.60 -9.43 2.30
CA PHE A 54 5.34 -9.69 2.99
C PHE A 54 4.18 -8.88 2.39
N PHE A 55 4.34 -7.55 2.26
CA PHE A 55 3.29 -6.68 1.75
C PHE A 55 3.05 -6.91 0.26
N GLN A 56 4.06 -7.34 -0.50
CA GLN A 56 3.92 -7.64 -1.92
C GLN A 56 3.06 -8.89 -2.11
N HIS A 57 3.31 -9.94 -1.33
CA HIS A 57 2.49 -11.16 -1.38
C HIS A 57 1.07 -10.87 -0.88
N LEU A 58 0.92 -10.11 0.22
CA LEU A 58 -0.40 -9.69 0.69
C LEU A 58 -1.18 -8.96 -0.42
N GLU A 59 -0.58 -7.98 -1.09
CA GLU A 59 -1.21 -7.26 -2.20
C GLU A 59 -1.61 -8.22 -3.33
N MET A 60 -0.76 -9.19 -3.69
CA MET A 60 -1.07 -10.19 -4.71
C MET A 60 -2.29 -11.05 -4.34
N HIS A 61 -2.38 -11.52 -3.09
CA HIS A 61 -3.55 -12.27 -2.62
C HIS A 61 -4.81 -11.39 -2.61
N MET A 62 -4.70 -10.15 -2.10
CA MET A 62 -5.81 -9.20 -2.06
C MET A 62 -6.37 -8.88 -3.44
N ARG A 63 -5.53 -8.75 -4.46
CA ARG A 63 -5.98 -8.53 -5.85
C ARG A 63 -6.91 -9.62 -6.37
N SER A 64 -6.70 -10.86 -5.93
CA SER A 64 -7.47 -12.03 -6.37
C SER A 64 -8.69 -12.27 -5.47
N GLU A 65 -8.51 -12.20 -4.16
CA GLU A 65 -9.53 -12.56 -3.17
C GLU A 65 -10.52 -11.43 -2.87
N PHE A 66 -10.11 -10.18 -3.09
CA PHE A 66 -10.88 -8.98 -2.84
C PHE A 66 -10.73 -7.97 -4.00
N PRO A 67 -11.18 -8.34 -5.21
CA PRO A 67 -10.97 -7.52 -6.41
C PRO A 67 -11.72 -6.17 -6.33
N PRO A 68 -11.28 -5.14 -7.07
CA PRO A 68 -11.98 -3.86 -7.11
C PRO A 68 -13.47 -3.99 -7.46
N LEU A 69 -14.31 -3.35 -6.66
CA LEU A 69 -15.77 -3.50 -6.67
C LEU A 69 -16.42 -3.33 -8.06
N CYS A 70 -15.91 -2.40 -8.86
CA CYS A 70 -16.48 -2.06 -10.17
C CYS A 70 -15.87 -2.88 -11.33
N GLY A 71 -15.32 -4.06 -11.06
CA GLY A 71 -14.77 -4.96 -12.09
C GLY A 71 -13.48 -4.47 -12.74
N ARG A 72 -12.80 -3.49 -12.13
CA ARG A 72 -11.51 -2.99 -12.62
C ARG A 72 -10.41 -3.95 -12.19
N ASP A 73 -9.43 -4.21 -13.07
CA ASP A 73 -8.19 -4.88 -12.67
C ASP A 73 -7.30 -3.91 -11.89
N HIS A 74 -6.91 -4.31 -10.67
CA HIS A 74 -6.15 -3.45 -9.74
C HIS A 74 -4.78 -3.06 -10.31
N LEU A 75 -4.01 -4.03 -10.83
CA LEU A 75 -2.67 -3.77 -11.35
C LEU A 75 -2.72 -2.86 -12.58
N SER A 76 -3.72 -3.05 -13.45
CA SER A 76 -4.00 -2.17 -14.60
C SER A 76 -4.43 -0.78 -14.18
N PHE A 77 -5.18 -0.63 -13.08
CA PHE A 77 -5.53 0.67 -12.54
C PHE A 77 -4.29 1.41 -12.00
N ARG A 78 -3.48 0.75 -11.17
CA ARG A 78 -2.25 1.37 -10.64
C ARG A 78 -1.18 1.59 -11.71
N SER A 79 -1.29 0.89 -12.84
CA SER A 79 -0.44 1.02 -14.03
C SER A 79 -1.06 1.87 -15.16
N TYR A 80 -1.99 2.77 -14.85
CA TYR A 80 -2.84 3.43 -15.87
C TYR A 80 -2.08 4.04 -17.05
N TYR A 81 -0.98 4.75 -16.77
CA TYR A 81 -0.13 5.39 -17.79
C TYR A 81 1.26 4.75 -17.91
N PHE A 82 1.81 4.29 -16.80
CA PHE A 82 3.11 3.64 -16.72
C PHE A 82 2.98 2.41 -15.81
N PRO A 83 3.67 1.29 -16.11
CA PRO A 83 3.69 0.13 -15.24
C PRO A 83 4.11 0.50 -13.82
N VAL A 84 3.40 -0.03 -12.81
CA VAL A 84 3.79 0.12 -11.40
C VAL A 84 5.24 -0.34 -11.23
N LYS A 85 6.00 0.46 -10.49
CA LYS A 85 7.39 0.15 -10.14
C LYS A 85 7.66 0.53 -8.70
N ASN A 86 8.03 -0.46 -7.88
CA ASN A 86 8.48 -0.31 -6.49
C ASN A 86 7.47 0.40 -5.56
N VAL A 87 6.17 0.17 -5.77
CA VAL A 87 5.11 0.65 -4.86
C VAL A 87 4.09 -0.47 -4.65
N ILE A 88 3.66 -0.62 -3.40
CA ILE A 88 2.61 -1.55 -2.97
C ILE A 88 1.41 -0.71 -2.52
N ASP A 89 0.21 -1.11 -2.94
CA ASP A 89 -1.03 -0.42 -2.58
C ASP A 89 -1.48 -0.76 -1.15
N GLY A 90 -1.12 0.11 -0.21
CA GLY A 90 -1.52 -0.01 1.19
C GLY A 90 -3.05 0.04 1.39
N ASP A 91 -3.77 0.82 0.58
CA ASP A 91 -5.23 0.93 0.70
C ASP A 91 -5.91 -0.42 0.37
N LEU A 92 -5.38 -1.15 -0.62
CA LEU A 92 -5.83 -2.50 -0.92
C LEU A 92 -5.44 -3.47 0.19
N CYS A 93 -4.21 -3.41 0.70
CA CYS A 93 -3.74 -4.31 1.75
C CYS A 93 -4.59 -4.20 3.03
N GLU A 94 -5.00 -3.00 3.41
CA GLU A 94 -5.82 -2.78 4.60
C GLU A 94 -7.25 -3.31 4.49
N GLN A 95 -7.75 -3.51 3.26
CA GLN A 95 -9.04 -4.17 3.04
C GLN A 95 -9.03 -5.63 3.47
N PHE A 96 -7.87 -6.21 3.81
CA PHE A 96 -7.77 -7.52 4.45
C PHE A 96 -8.73 -7.63 5.64
N ASN A 97 -8.79 -6.60 6.48
CA ASN A 97 -9.67 -6.56 7.66
C ASN A 97 -11.17 -6.52 7.33
N SER A 98 -11.53 -6.22 6.07
CA SER A 98 -12.91 -6.18 5.57
C SER A 98 -13.34 -7.45 4.84
N MET A 99 -12.43 -8.40 4.62
CA MET A 99 -12.74 -9.69 4.00
C MET A 99 -13.54 -10.60 4.95
N ASP A 100 -14.25 -11.58 4.39
CA ASP A 100 -14.85 -12.65 5.17
C ASP A 100 -13.78 -13.39 6.01
N PRO A 101 -14.07 -13.77 7.27
CA PRO A 101 -13.09 -14.41 8.16
C PRO A 101 -12.42 -15.66 7.58
N HIS A 102 -13.14 -16.44 6.78
CA HIS A 102 -12.58 -17.61 6.09
C HIS A 102 -11.49 -17.21 5.08
N LYS A 103 -11.72 -16.15 4.30
CA LYS A 103 -10.73 -15.67 3.34
C LYS A 103 -9.54 -15.01 4.02
N GLN A 104 -9.77 -14.26 5.11
CA GLN A 104 -8.68 -13.72 5.93
C GLN A 104 -7.77 -14.84 6.42
N LYS A 105 -8.37 -15.92 6.93
CA LYS A 105 -7.64 -17.11 7.37
C LYS A 105 -6.84 -17.74 6.22
N SER A 106 -7.47 -17.97 5.07
CA SER A 106 -6.80 -18.54 3.89
C SER A 106 -5.58 -17.72 3.46
N VAL A 107 -5.73 -16.40 3.31
CA VAL A 107 -4.64 -15.51 2.91
C VAL A 107 -3.56 -15.45 3.98
N ALA A 108 -3.92 -15.39 5.26
CA ALA A 108 -2.94 -15.39 6.35
C ALA A 108 -2.13 -16.70 6.39
N GLU A 109 -2.78 -17.85 6.18
CA GLU A 109 -2.12 -19.16 6.11
C GLU A 109 -1.12 -19.24 4.94
N GLU A 110 -1.45 -18.67 3.77
CA GLU A 110 -0.53 -18.57 2.62
C GLU A 110 0.69 -17.67 2.90
N LEU A 111 0.57 -16.76 3.87
CA LEU A 111 1.66 -15.90 4.35
C LEU A 111 2.39 -16.47 5.58
N ASP A 112 2.08 -17.72 5.98
CA ASP A 112 2.58 -18.35 7.21
C ASP A 112 2.29 -17.51 8.48
N ARG A 113 1.09 -16.91 8.55
CA ARG A 113 0.63 -16.04 9.64
C ARG A 113 -0.81 -16.37 10.04
N THR A 114 -1.25 -15.72 11.10
CA THR A 114 -2.65 -15.64 11.52
C THR A 114 -3.25 -14.29 11.12
N PRO A 115 -4.59 -14.20 10.93
CA PRO A 115 -5.22 -12.91 10.60
C PRO A 115 -4.85 -11.77 11.57
N PRO A 116 -4.83 -11.96 12.91
CA PRO A 116 -4.40 -10.91 13.82
C PRO A 116 -2.96 -10.45 13.62
N GLU A 117 -2.05 -11.33 13.21
CA GLU A 117 -0.65 -10.94 12.92
C GLU A 117 -0.55 -10.11 11.65
N VAL A 118 -1.34 -10.43 10.61
CA VAL A 118 -1.44 -9.62 9.39
C VAL A 118 -2.01 -8.24 9.71
N SER A 119 -3.12 -8.17 10.45
CA SER A 119 -3.75 -6.92 10.88
C SER A 119 -2.79 -6.07 11.71
N LYS A 120 -2.08 -6.67 12.68
CA LYS A 120 -1.09 -5.98 13.49
C LYS A 120 0.04 -5.40 12.64
N LYS A 121 0.54 -6.15 11.66
CA LYS A 121 1.62 -5.68 10.78
C LYS A 121 1.18 -4.52 9.88
N LEU A 122 -0.08 -4.50 9.44
CA LEU A 122 -0.69 -3.34 8.76
C LEU A 122 -0.74 -2.11 9.68
N GLU A 123 -1.17 -2.29 10.93
CA GLU A 123 -1.23 -1.23 11.94
C GLU A 123 0.15 -0.69 12.34
N ASP A 124 1.17 -1.54 12.41
CA ASP A 124 2.54 -1.15 12.75
C ASP A 124 3.11 -0.14 11.73
N ILE A 125 2.77 -0.28 10.44
CA ILE A 125 3.16 0.71 9.40
C ILE A 125 2.48 2.05 9.67
N ARG A 126 1.17 2.07 9.96
CA ARG A 126 0.47 3.32 10.30
C ARG A 126 1.07 3.96 11.54
N THR A 127 1.26 3.19 12.61
CA THR A 127 1.80 3.69 13.89
C THR A 127 3.18 4.34 13.75
N ARG A 128 4.00 3.85 12.80
CA ARG A 128 5.37 4.35 12.60
C ARG A 128 5.45 5.65 11.80
N TYR A 129 4.53 5.89 10.87
CA TYR A 129 4.62 7.00 9.90
C TYR A 129 3.43 7.96 9.96
N ALA A 130 2.35 7.58 10.64
CA ALA A 130 1.05 8.25 10.65
C ALA A 130 0.37 8.12 12.03
N PHE A 131 -0.94 8.34 12.06
CA PHE A 131 -1.82 8.33 13.23
C PHE A 131 -2.88 7.24 13.12
#